data_AF-A0A5V1Y4E5-F1
#
_entry.id   AF-A0A5V1Y4E5-F1
#
_cell.length_a   1.000
_cell.length_b   1.000
_cell.length_c   1.000
_cell.angle_alpha   90.00
_cell.angle_beta   90.00
_cell.angle_gamma   90.00
#
_symmetry.space_group_name_H-M   'P 1'
#
loop_
_entity.id
_entity.type
_entity.pdbx_description
1 polymer ?
#
loop_
_entity_poly.entity_id
_entity_poly.type
_entity_poly.pdbx_seq_one_letter_code
_entity_poly.pdbx_strand_id
1 'polypeptide(L)'
;MTIDLPVIWFAIIVFATLMYIVMDGFDLGVGILFPFIRDKHDRDVMVNSVAPVWDGNETWLVLGGAGLFGAFPLAYAVITDALTIPLVVMLLGLIFRGVAFEFRFKATESHRAFWDKSFIVGSILATFAQGVVVGAVVSGFQVEGRTFSGSQLDWLTPFNLFCGVGLVVTYALLGATWLIMKSEDPLHSRMRALSRPLLIVLLLVMGGVSVWTPLTHDDIAGRWFTLPNLYYFLPVPVLVLAFSIWLWRSVKKPESHARPFILTLGLIFLGFSGLGISIWPNIIPPDISLYAAAAPPQSQSFMLVGALIIIPIILAYTFWSYYVFRGKVRHGEGYH
;
A
#
# COMPACT_ATOMS: atom_id res chain seq x y z
N MET A 1 -12.15 -7.85 32.74
CA MET A 1 -11.47 -7.89 31.43
C MET A 1 -10.62 -6.64 31.32
N THR A 2 -9.30 -6.76 31.43
CA THR A 2 -8.38 -5.64 31.18
C THR A 2 -8.34 -5.38 29.68
N ILE A 3 -8.63 -4.15 29.26
CA ILE A 3 -8.57 -3.75 27.84
C ILE A 3 -7.10 -3.69 27.42
N ASP A 4 -6.70 -4.49 26.42
CA ASP A 4 -5.34 -4.50 25.89
C ASP A 4 -5.13 -3.35 24.88
N LEU A 5 -4.75 -2.18 25.42
CA LEU A 5 -4.58 -0.96 24.64
C LEU A 5 -3.47 -1.08 23.56
N PRO A 6 -2.30 -1.69 23.84
CA PRO A 6 -1.29 -1.93 22.81
C PRO A 6 -1.82 -2.76 21.63
N VAL A 7 -2.54 -3.86 21.88
CA VAL A 7 -3.08 -4.68 20.78
C VAL A 7 -4.14 -3.92 19.98
N ILE A 8 -5.02 -3.15 20.63
CA ILE A 8 -6.03 -2.33 19.95
C ILE A 8 -5.36 -1.28 19.05
N TRP A 9 -4.36 -0.57 19.56
CA TRP A 9 -3.64 0.44 18.78
C TRP A 9 -2.84 -0.17 17.63
N PHE A 10 -2.21 -1.32 17.87
CA PHE A 10 -1.54 -2.06 16.80
C PHE A 10 -2.53 -2.42 15.69
N ALA A 11 -3.72 -2.93 16.04
CA ALA A 11 -4.77 -3.22 15.07
C ALA A 11 -5.25 -1.98 14.32
N ILE A 12 -5.40 -0.83 14.97
CA ILE A 12 -5.76 0.44 14.33
C ILE A 12 -4.69 0.88 13.32
N ILE A 13 -3.40 0.79 13.67
CA ILE A 13 -2.30 1.19 12.78
C ILE A 13 -2.17 0.23 11.60
N VAL A 14 -2.28 -1.08 11.84
CA VAL A 14 -2.30 -2.11 10.79
C VAL A 14 -3.48 -1.88 9.85
N PHE A 15 -4.66 -1.55 10.39
CA PHE A 15 -5.83 -1.19 9.59
C PHE A 15 -5.59 0.09 8.78
N ALA A 16 -5.07 1.16 9.38
CA ALA A 16 -4.77 2.41 8.68
C ALA A 16 -3.76 2.20 7.55
N THR A 17 -2.72 1.40 7.80
CA THR A 17 -1.71 1.02 6.79
C THR A 17 -2.34 0.24 5.65
N LEU A 18 -3.19 -0.75 5.96
CA LEU A 18 -3.90 -1.52 4.94
C LEU A 18 -4.85 -0.62 4.12
N MET A 19 -5.57 0.29 4.77
CA MET A 19 -6.46 1.23 4.09
C MET A 19 -5.68 2.15 3.15
N TYR A 20 -4.52 2.66 3.56
CA TYR A 20 -3.64 3.42 2.68
C TYR A 20 -3.19 2.59 1.47
N ILE A 21 -2.70 1.35 1.69
CA ILE A 21 -2.28 0.45 0.61
C ILE A 21 -3.41 0.16 -0.38
N VAL A 22 -4.62 -0.06 0.12
CA VAL A 22 -5.79 -0.41 -0.69
C VAL A 22 -6.35 0.79 -1.43
N MET A 23 -6.43 1.95 -0.77
CA MET A 23 -7.08 3.13 -1.31
C MET A 23 -6.12 3.97 -2.16
N ASP A 24 -4.96 4.33 -1.62
CA ASP A 24 -4.00 5.15 -2.37
C ASP A 24 -3.17 4.31 -3.36
N GLY A 25 -3.09 2.98 -3.15
CA GLY A 25 -2.34 2.09 -4.03
C GLY A 25 -2.87 2.02 -5.45
N PHE A 26 -4.18 2.16 -5.69
CA PHE A 26 -4.68 2.25 -7.07
C PHE A 26 -4.41 3.63 -7.68
N ASP A 27 -4.43 4.71 -6.89
CA ASP A 27 -4.12 6.06 -7.36
C ASP A 27 -2.66 6.15 -7.85
N LEU A 28 -1.73 5.68 -7.01
CA LEU A 28 -0.33 5.52 -7.39
C LEU A 28 -0.17 4.55 -8.55
N GLY A 29 -0.95 3.47 -8.57
CA GLY A 29 -1.02 2.50 -9.66
C GLY A 29 -1.37 3.13 -11.01
N VAL A 30 -2.35 4.05 -11.03
CA VAL A 30 -2.72 4.80 -12.25
C VAL A 30 -1.52 5.62 -12.75
N GLY A 31 -0.78 6.28 -11.86
CA GLY A 31 0.44 7.01 -12.21
C GLY A 31 1.57 6.13 -12.75
N ILE A 32 1.76 4.94 -12.17
CA ILE A 32 2.74 3.95 -12.64
C ILE A 32 2.38 3.44 -14.05
N LEU A 33 1.10 3.30 -14.36
CA LEU A 33 0.62 2.81 -15.66
C LEU A 33 0.59 3.89 -16.75
N PHE A 34 0.64 5.14 -16.36
CA PHE A 34 0.53 6.31 -17.25
C PHE A 34 1.50 6.29 -18.45
N PRO A 35 2.76 5.82 -18.35
CA PRO A 35 3.68 5.71 -19.49
C PRO A 35 3.23 4.73 -20.58
N PHE A 36 2.40 3.75 -20.24
CA PHE A 36 1.93 2.72 -21.18
C PHE A 36 0.77 3.17 -22.05
N ILE A 37 0.21 4.35 -21.78
CA ILE A 37 -0.88 4.98 -22.51
C ILE A 37 -0.36 6.22 -23.22
N ARG A 38 -0.58 6.29 -24.53
CA ARG A 38 -0.12 7.42 -25.37
C ARG A 38 -1.23 8.40 -25.70
N ASP A 39 -2.46 7.92 -25.79
CA ASP A 39 -3.61 8.75 -26.12
C ASP A 39 -3.88 9.76 -24.99
N LYS A 40 -4.08 11.03 -25.36
CA LYS A 40 -4.30 12.11 -24.38
C LYS A 40 -5.63 11.94 -23.65
N HIS A 41 -6.65 11.43 -24.34
CA HIS A 41 -7.99 11.31 -23.82
C HIS A 41 -8.11 10.14 -22.84
N ASP A 42 -7.46 9.01 -23.16
CA ASP A 42 -7.31 7.90 -22.21
C ASP A 42 -6.55 8.32 -20.95
N ARG A 43 -5.50 9.15 -21.08
CA ARG A 43 -4.78 9.73 -19.95
C ARG A 43 -5.67 10.63 -19.09
N ASP A 44 -6.54 11.41 -19.71
CA ASP A 44 -7.49 12.25 -18.97
C ASP A 44 -8.51 11.38 -18.19
N VAL A 45 -9.02 10.31 -18.81
CA VAL A 45 -9.89 9.32 -18.12
C VAL A 45 -9.17 8.67 -16.94
N MET A 46 -7.90 8.31 -17.09
CA MET A 46 -7.09 7.75 -16.01
C MET A 46 -7.05 8.69 -14.80
N VAL A 47 -6.72 9.96 -15.01
CA VAL A 47 -6.62 10.97 -13.94
C VAL A 47 -7.99 11.26 -13.33
N ASN A 48 -9.03 11.45 -14.16
CA ASN A 48 -10.38 11.73 -13.68
C ASN A 48 -11.00 10.57 -12.89
N SER A 49 -10.54 9.32 -13.11
CA SER A 49 -11.02 8.15 -12.37
C SER A 49 -10.65 8.16 -10.88
N VAL A 50 -9.64 8.94 -10.49
CA VAL A 50 -9.10 8.99 -9.13
C VAL A 50 -9.18 10.39 -8.49
N ALA A 51 -9.33 11.44 -9.31
CA ALA A 51 -9.44 12.84 -8.87
C ALA A 51 -10.42 13.11 -7.71
N PRO A 52 -11.60 12.45 -7.61
CA PRO A 52 -12.53 12.72 -6.51
C PRO A 52 -12.15 12.11 -5.16
N VAL A 53 -11.19 11.16 -5.12
CA VAL A 53 -10.93 10.33 -3.92
C VAL A 53 -9.49 10.36 -3.43
N TRP A 54 -8.51 10.73 -4.26
CA TRP A 54 -7.08 10.61 -3.94
C TRP A 54 -6.65 11.37 -2.68
N ASP A 55 -7.13 12.61 -2.48
CA ASP A 55 -6.77 13.44 -1.32
C ASP A 55 -7.24 12.78 -0.01
N GLY A 56 -8.46 12.23 -0.03
CA GLY A 56 -8.99 11.46 1.09
C GLY A 56 -8.22 10.16 1.34
N ASN A 57 -7.69 9.52 0.29
CA ASN A 57 -6.95 8.27 0.41
C ASN A 57 -5.60 8.46 1.13
N GLU A 58 -4.90 9.59 0.92
CA GLU A 58 -3.63 9.90 1.60
C GLU A 58 -3.77 10.06 3.13
N THR A 59 -4.96 10.46 3.61
CA THR A 59 -5.19 10.69 5.06
C THR A 59 -4.94 9.44 5.92
N TRP A 60 -5.08 8.24 5.35
CA TRP A 60 -4.79 6.98 6.04
C TRP A 60 -3.32 6.81 6.39
N LEU A 61 -2.40 7.30 5.53
CA LEU A 61 -0.97 7.31 5.82
C LEU A 61 -0.67 8.21 7.02
N VAL A 62 -1.30 9.40 7.04
CA VAL A 62 -1.15 10.36 8.15
C VAL A 62 -1.67 9.76 9.46
N LEU A 63 -2.83 9.08 9.43
CA LEU A 63 -3.35 8.36 10.60
C LEU A 63 -2.39 7.25 11.06
N GLY A 64 -1.81 6.49 10.14
CA GLY A 64 -0.81 5.46 10.47
C GLY A 64 0.42 6.04 11.16
N GLY A 65 0.99 7.12 10.61
CA GLY A 65 2.16 7.80 11.18
C GLY A 65 1.88 8.48 12.53
N ALA A 66 0.77 9.22 12.63
CA ALA A 66 0.35 9.86 13.88
C ALA A 66 -0.04 8.83 14.97
N GLY A 67 -0.65 7.71 14.55
CA GLY A 67 -0.95 6.57 15.40
C GLY A 67 0.32 5.93 15.95
N LEU A 68 1.34 5.69 15.11
CA LEU A 68 2.66 5.24 15.56
C LEU A 68 3.28 6.22 16.55
N PHE A 69 3.28 7.52 16.23
CA PHE A 69 3.86 8.55 17.10
C PHE A 69 3.22 8.56 18.50
N GLY A 70 1.89 8.55 18.57
CA GLY A 70 1.21 8.65 19.86
C GLY A 70 1.07 7.33 20.62
N ALA A 71 0.86 6.21 19.92
CA ALA A 71 0.65 4.90 20.58
C ALA A 71 1.94 4.10 20.79
N PHE A 72 2.94 4.26 19.91
CA PHE A 72 4.22 3.54 19.91
C PHE A 72 5.41 4.48 19.63
N PRO A 73 5.67 5.48 20.49
CA PRO A 73 6.65 6.54 20.22
C PRO A 73 8.07 6.00 20.00
N LEU A 74 8.44 4.89 20.66
CA LEU A 74 9.73 4.23 20.42
C LEU A 74 9.84 3.71 18.98
N ALA A 75 8.79 3.04 18.50
CA ALA A 75 8.77 2.51 17.16
C ALA A 75 8.79 3.64 16.12
N TYR A 76 8.01 4.70 16.35
CA TYR A 76 8.04 5.89 15.51
C TYR A 76 9.45 6.46 15.41
N ALA A 77 10.11 6.72 16.55
CA ALA A 77 11.45 7.32 16.57
C ALA A 77 12.46 6.48 15.79
N VAL A 78 12.55 5.18 16.08
CA VAL A 78 13.49 4.27 15.41
C VAL A 78 13.23 4.18 13.91
N ILE A 79 11.97 3.98 13.50
CA ILE A 79 11.60 3.86 12.08
C ILE A 79 11.91 5.16 11.34
N THR A 80 11.54 6.31 11.90
CA THR A 80 11.79 7.60 11.24
C THR A 80 13.26 7.90 11.10
N ASP A 81 14.07 7.58 12.11
CA ASP A 81 15.51 7.83 12.07
C ASP A 81 16.19 6.91 11.04
N ALA A 82 15.97 5.59 11.17
CA ALA A 82 16.53 4.57 10.27
C ALA A 82 16.13 4.76 8.81
N LEU A 83 14.91 5.23 8.55
CA LEU A 83 14.33 5.35 7.22
C LEU A 83 14.12 6.80 6.76
N THR A 84 14.87 7.75 7.34
CA THR A 84 14.78 9.18 6.98
C THR A 84 14.85 9.37 5.45
N ILE A 85 15.83 8.75 4.78
CA ILE A 85 16.03 8.91 3.33
C ILE A 85 14.83 8.35 2.53
N PRO A 86 14.43 7.06 2.68
CA PRO A 86 13.24 6.54 2.01
C PRO A 86 11.96 7.35 2.30
N LEU A 87 11.73 7.76 3.54
CA LEU A 87 10.53 8.51 3.92
C LEU A 87 10.49 9.91 3.29
N VAL A 88 11.64 10.60 3.22
CA VAL A 88 11.73 11.88 2.51
C VAL A 88 11.52 11.71 1.01
N VAL A 89 12.09 10.67 0.39
CA VAL A 89 11.85 10.35 -1.02
C VAL A 89 10.37 10.07 -1.27
N MET A 90 9.72 9.33 -0.36
CA MET A 90 8.28 9.05 -0.42
C MET A 90 7.47 10.35 -0.35
N LEU A 91 7.79 11.23 0.61
CA LEU A 91 7.13 12.52 0.78
C LEU A 91 7.27 13.40 -0.47
N LEU A 92 8.47 13.50 -1.04
CA LEU A 92 8.69 14.24 -2.29
C LEU A 92 7.86 13.65 -3.43
N GLY A 93 7.80 12.33 -3.55
CA GLY A 93 6.98 11.63 -4.54
C GLY A 93 5.50 11.98 -4.42
N LEU A 94 4.96 11.96 -3.19
CA LEU A 94 3.57 12.33 -2.90
C LEU A 94 3.29 13.82 -3.20
N ILE A 95 4.21 14.73 -2.86
CA ILE A 95 4.09 16.16 -3.19
C ILE A 95 3.99 16.35 -4.71
N PHE A 96 4.91 15.77 -5.48
CA PHE A 96 4.89 15.90 -6.94
C PHE A 96 3.63 15.29 -7.55
N ARG A 97 3.12 14.20 -6.97
CA ARG A 97 1.86 13.57 -7.37
C ARG A 97 0.67 14.51 -7.14
N GLY A 98 0.48 15.01 -5.93
CA GLY A 98 -0.65 15.89 -5.58
C GLY A 98 -0.64 17.19 -6.40
N VAL A 99 0.52 17.82 -6.56
CA VAL A 99 0.65 19.02 -7.40
C VAL A 99 0.37 18.70 -8.87
N ALA A 100 0.83 17.54 -9.38
CA ALA A 100 0.54 17.15 -10.75
C ALA A 100 -0.96 16.97 -11.02
N PHE A 101 -1.74 16.42 -10.08
CA PHE A 101 -3.20 16.31 -10.24
C PHE A 101 -3.86 17.68 -10.45
N GLU A 102 -3.56 18.64 -9.58
CA GLU A 102 -4.19 19.97 -9.60
C GLU A 102 -3.71 20.85 -10.78
N PHE A 103 -2.41 20.80 -11.09
CA PHE A 103 -1.82 21.71 -12.07
C PHE A 103 -1.95 21.18 -13.50
N ARG A 104 -2.06 19.86 -13.71
CA ARG A 104 -2.19 19.28 -15.05
C ARG A 104 -3.43 19.79 -15.80
N PHE A 105 -4.57 19.96 -15.12
CA PHE A 105 -5.79 20.48 -15.73
C PHE A 105 -5.71 21.97 -16.07
N LYS A 106 -4.91 22.73 -15.30
CA LYS A 106 -4.70 24.18 -15.47
C LYS A 106 -3.54 24.49 -16.43
N ALA A 107 -2.72 23.51 -16.76
CA ALA A 107 -1.52 23.69 -17.55
C ALA A 107 -1.81 23.90 -19.05
N THR A 108 -1.04 24.78 -19.67
CA THR A 108 -0.96 24.89 -21.14
C THR A 108 -0.43 23.59 -21.74
N GLU A 109 -0.73 23.33 -23.02
CA GLU A 109 -0.30 22.09 -23.68
C GLU A 109 1.21 21.85 -23.60
N SER A 110 2.02 22.91 -23.63
CA SER A 110 3.48 22.83 -23.53
C SER A 110 3.97 22.35 -22.17
N HIS A 111 3.24 22.62 -21.09
CA HIS A 111 3.60 22.23 -19.71
C HIS A 111 2.93 20.94 -19.26
N ARG A 112 1.93 20.44 -19.99
CA ARG A 112 1.24 19.18 -19.64
C ARG A 112 2.19 17.99 -19.59
N ALA A 113 3.19 17.93 -20.48
CA ALA A 113 4.19 16.87 -20.49
C ALA A 113 5.10 16.88 -19.25
N PHE A 114 5.32 18.03 -18.61
CA PHE A 114 6.04 18.13 -17.35
C PHE A 114 5.22 17.50 -16.22
N TRP A 115 3.96 17.90 -16.09
CA TRP A 115 3.07 17.36 -15.05
C TRP A 115 2.76 15.87 -15.23
N ASP A 116 2.63 15.40 -16.47
CA ASP A 116 2.54 13.97 -16.79
C ASP A 116 3.77 13.21 -16.26
N LYS A 117 4.98 13.75 -16.46
CA LYS A 117 6.22 13.15 -15.94
C LYS A 117 6.31 13.23 -14.42
N SER A 118 5.92 14.35 -13.81
CA SER A 118 5.86 14.51 -12.35
C SER A 118 4.90 13.50 -11.72
N PHE A 119 3.74 13.26 -12.34
CA PHE A 119 2.78 12.27 -11.88
C PHE A 119 3.35 10.84 -11.95
N ILE A 120 4.01 10.49 -13.07
CA ILE A 120 4.68 9.19 -13.24
C ILE A 120 5.77 8.99 -12.19
N VAL A 121 6.73 9.91 -12.13
CA VAL A 121 7.91 9.78 -11.28
C VAL A 121 7.53 9.86 -9.81
N GLY A 122 6.63 10.77 -9.44
CA GLY A 122 6.12 10.88 -8.08
C GLY A 122 5.45 9.59 -7.61
N SER A 123 4.60 8.99 -8.45
CA SER A 123 3.92 7.74 -8.13
C SER A 123 4.87 6.55 -8.00
N ILE A 124 5.86 6.44 -8.89
CA ILE A 124 6.88 5.38 -8.83
C ILE A 124 7.75 5.55 -7.59
N LEU A 125 8.26 6.76 -7.31
CA LEU A 125 9.14 7.03 -6.17
C LEU A 125 8.43 6.79 -4.85
N ALA A 126 7.20 7.29 -4.69
CA ALA A 126 6.42 7.08 -3.47
C ALA A 126 6.16 5.59 -3.23
N THR A 127 5.74 4.86 -4.27
CA THR A 127 5.47 3.42 -4.17
C THR A 127 6.73 2.61 -3.88
N PHE A 128 7.83 2.91 -4.58
CA PHE A 128 9.10 2.22 -4.40
C PHE A 128 9.64 2.43 -2.99
N ALA A 129 9.66 3.68 -2.52
CA ALA A 129 10.10 4.01 -1.17
C ALA A 129 9.22 3.33 -0.12
N GLN A 130 7.90 3.27 -0.31
CA GLN A 130 7.00 2.54 0.58
C GLN A 130 7.35 1.06 0.65
N GLY A 131 7.63 0.40 -0.48
CA GLY A 131 8.03 -1.01 -0.49
C GLY A 131 9.39 -1.25 0.17
N VAL A 132 10.34 -0.32 0.00
CA VAL A 132 11.63 -0.33 0.73
C VAL A 132 11.41 -0.20 2.23
N VAL A 133 10.53 0.69 2.68
CA VAL A 133 10.19 0.86 4.10
C VAL A 133 9.61 -0.44 4.68
N VAL A 134 8.66 -1.05 4.00
CA VAL A 134 8.07 -2.34 4.45
C VAL A 134 9.13 -3.44 4.49
N GLY A 135 9.98 -3.53 3.47
CA GLY A 135 11.09 -4.50 3.44
C GLY A 135 12.05 -4.31 4.62
N ALA A 136 12.45 -3.06 4.89
CA ALA A 136 13.35 -2.75 5.98
C ALA A 136 12.75 -3.07 7.36
N VAL A 137 11.45 -2.79 7.56
CA VAL A 137 10.75 -3.18 8.79
C VAL A 137 10.73 -4.70 8.97
N VAL A 138 10.59 -5.48 7.89
CA VAL A 138 10.64 -6.95 7.95
C VAL A 138 12.05 -7.45 8.25
N SER A 139 13.08 -6.81 7.70
CA SER A 139 14.49 -7.11 8.00
C SER A 139 14.93 -6.70 9.41
N GLY A 140 14.19 -5.79 10.05
CA GLY A 140 14.54 -5.26 11.37
C GLY A 140 15.57 -4.13 11.30
N PHE A 141 15.85 -3.55 12.46
CA PHE A 141 16.79 -2.44 12.62
C PHE A 141 17.77 -2.73 13.76
N GLN A 142 19.00 -2.23 13.65
CA GLN A 142 19.93 -2.22 14.78
C GLN A 142 19.53 -1.14 15.77
N VAL A 143 19.21 -1.55 17.00
CA VAL A 143 18.78 -0.65 18.07
C VAL A 143 19.67 -0.86 19.28
N GLU A 144 20.28 0.22 19.77
CA GLU A 144 21.02 0.21 21.04
C GLU A 144 20.23 1.03 22.07
N GLY A 145 19.79 0.36 23.15
CA GLY A 145 18.92 0.97 24.15
C GLY A 145 17.54 1.32 23.60
N ARG A 146 17.33 2.60 23.25
CA ARG A 146 16.04 3.13 22.73
C ARG A 146 16.23 3.97 21.47
N THR A 147 17.40 3.89 20.85
CA THR A 147 17.78 4.69 19.69
C THR A 147 18.29 3.79 18.58
N PHE A 148 18.03 4.18 17.34
CA PHE A 148 18.64 3.54 16.19
C PHE A 148 20.16 3.73 16.26
N SER A 149 20.92 2.66 16.03
CA SER A 149 22.39 2.67 16.09
C SER A 149 23.05 2.25 14.78
N GLY A 150 22.25 1.93 13.75
CA GLY A 150 22.75 1.57 12.42
C GLY A 150 23.19 2.77 11.57
N SER A 151 23.64 2.48 10.36
CA SER A 151 23.96 3.48 9.35
C SER A 151 22.69 3.97 8.64
N GLN A 152 22.68 5.23 8.23
CA GLN A 152 21.58 5.81 7.42
C GLN A 152 21.42 5.16 6.04
N LEU A 153 22.36 4.31 5.61
CA LEU A 153 22.28 3.54 4.38
C LEU A 153 21.92 2.07 4.59
N ASP A 154 21.64 1.62 5.82
CA ASP A 154 21.30 0.23 6.11
C ASP A 154 19.99 -0.23 5.45
N TRP A 155 19.14 0.72 5.06
CA TRP A 155 17.95 0.41 4.26
C TRP A 155 18.31 -0.06 2.84
N LEU A 156 19.51 0.22 2.33
CA LEU A 156 19.95 -0.09 0.98
C LEU A 156 20.42 -1.55 0.84
N THR A 157 19.51 -2.49 1.07
CA THR A 157 19.77 -3.93 0.92
C THR A 157 19.06 -4.50 -0.31
N PRO A 158 19.59 -5.58 -0.93
CA PRO A 158 18.92 -6.23 -2.05
C PRO A 158 17.47 -6.63 -1.75
N PHE A 159 17.20 -7.10 -0.53
CA PHE A 159 15.86 -7.49 -0.09
C PHE A 159 14.90 -6.28 -0.02
N ASN A 160 15.34 -5.17 0.56
CA ASN A 160 14.51 -3.97 0.69
C ASN A 160 14.20 -3.36 -0.68
N LEU A 161 15.20 -3.30 -1.56
CA LEU A 161 15.01 -2.85 -2.94
C LEU A 161 14.09 -3.78 -3.73
N PHE A 162 14.19 -5.09 -3.53
CA PHE A 162 13.29 -6.07 -4.11
C PHE A 162 11.84 -5.86 -3.65
N CYS A 163 11.62 -5.58 -2.36
CA CYS A 163 10.30 -5.22 -1.83
C CYS A 163 9.77 -3.91 -2.44
N GLY A 164 10.64 -2.91 -2.65
CA GLY A 164 10.35 -1.68 -3.39
C GLY A 164 9.80 -1.94 -4.79
N VAL A 165 10.53 -2.73 -5.59
CA VAL A 165 10.07 -3.15 -6.94
C VAL A 165 8.77 -3.95 -6.85
N GLY A 166 8.67 -4.84 -5.87
CA GLY A 166 7.50 -5.66 -5.63
C GLY A 166 6.23 -4.83 -5.40
N LEU A 167 6.33 -3.76 -4.61
CA LEU A 167 5.19 -2.88 -4.36
C LEU A 167 4.81 -2.06 -5.60
N VAL A 168 5.79 -1.64 -6.42
CA VAL A 168 5.51 -0.97 -7.72
C VAL A 168 4.69 -1.88 -8.63
N VAL A 169 5.03 -3.16 -8.72
CA VAL A 169 4.25 -4.15 -9.49
C VAL A 169 2.86 -4.36 -8.88
N THR A 170 2.78 -4.42 -7.55
CA THR A 170 1.52 -4.58 -6.82
C THR A 170 0.55 -3.45 -7.14
N TYR A 171 1.00 -2.20 -7.02
CA TYR A 171 0.16 -1.03 -7.32
C TYR A 171 -0.12 -0.87 -8.81
N ALA A 172 0.82 -1.22 -9.69
CA ALA A 172 0.53 -1.28 -11.12
C ALA A 172 -0.62 -2.26 -11.44
N LEU A 173 -0.65 -3.45 -10.81
CA LEU A 173 -1.77 -4.39 -10.98
C LEU A 173 -3.07 -3.83 -10.40
N LEU A 174 -2.99 -3.22 -9.22
CA LEU A 174 -4.14 -2.64 -8.54
C LEU A 174 -4.76 -1.50 -9.38
N GLY A 175 -3.95 -0.55 -9.84
CA GLY A 175 -4.35 0.51 -10.76
C GLY A 175 -4.91 -0.01 -12.09
N ALA A 176 -4.33 -1.08 -12.65
CA ALA A 176 -4.83 -1.67 -13.89
C ALA A 176 -6.24 -2.24 -13.69
N THR A 177 -6.46 -2.97 -12.59
CA THR A 177 -7.76 -3.55 -12.29
C THR A 177 -8.81 -2.51 -11.85
N TRP A 178 -8.38 -1.40 -11.22
CA TRP A 178 -9.24 -0.23 -11.00
C TRP A 178 -9.71 0.37 -12.32
N LEU A 179 -8.79 0.62 -13.26
CA LEU A 179 -9.12 1.19 -14.56
C LEU A 179 -10.01 0.24 -15.40
N ILE A 180 -9.88 -1.09 -15.26
CA ILE A 180 -10.85 -2.04 -15.87
C ILE A 180 -12.28 -1.80 -15.37
N MET A 181 -12.43 -1.44 -14.10
CA MET A 181 -13.74 -1.14 -13.52
C MET A 181 -14.26 0.23 -13.96
N LYS A 182 -13.38 1.22 -14.11
CA LYS A 182 -13.73 2.63 -14.33
C LYS A 182 -13.74 3.11 -15.77
N SER A 183 -13.10 2.38 -16.70
CA SER A 183 -12.97 2.79 -18.09
C SER A 183 -13.82 1.97 -19.07
N GLU A 184 -13.93 2.49 -20.28
CA GLU A 184 -14.50 1.82 -21.45
C GLU A 184 -13.40 1.57 -22.50
N ASP A 185 -13.74 0.94 -23.61
CA ASP A 185 -12.77 0.73 -24.69
C ASP A 185 -12.37 2.08 -25.32
N PRO A 186 -11.08 2.30 -25.65
CA PRO A 186 -10.00 1.31 -25.80
C PRO A 186 -9.17 1.02 -24.54
N LEU A 187 -9.20 1.93 -23.54
CA LEU A 187 -8.41 1.86 -22.32
C LEU A 187 -8.68 0.57 -21.52
N HIS A 188 -9.95 0.17 -21.44
CA HIS A 188 -10.40 -1.05 -20.78
C HIS A 188 -9.65 -2.30 -21.33
N SER A 189 -9.63 -2.47 -22.65
CA SER A 189 -8.95 -3.60 -23.29
C SER A 189 -7.43 -3.58 -23.04
N ARG A 190 -6.81 -2.40 -23.02
CA ARG A 190 -5.38 -2.24 -22.72
C ARG A 190 -5.04 -2.63 -21.28
N MET A 191 -5.85 -2.20 -20.31
CA MET A 191 -5.62 -2.53 -18.89
C MET A 191 -5.77 -4.03 -18.61
N ARG A 192 -6.68 -4.71 -19.31
CA ARG A 192 -6.82 -6.17 -19.26
C ARG A 192 -5.57 -6.88 -19.80
N ALA A 193 -5.00 -6.39 -20.90
CA ALA A 193 -3.79 -6.95 -21.48
C ALA A 193 -2.58 -6.79 -20.53
N LEU A 194 -2.46 -5.67 -19.82
CA LEU A 194 -1.40 -5.42 -18.83
C LEU A 194 -1.57 -6.20 -17.53
N SER A 195 -2.81 -6.46 -17.09
CA SER A 195 -3.08 -7.13 -15.81
C SER A 195 -2.51 -8.55 -15.73
N ARG A 196 -2.47 -9.29 -16.84
CA ARG A 196 -1.96 -10.68 -16.87
C ARG A 196 -0.44 -10.79 -16.63
N PRO A 197 0.43 -10.10 -17.39
CA PRO A 197 1.86 -10.10 -17.09
C PRO A 197 2.14 -9.52 -15.70
N LEU A 198 1.44 -8.46 -15.28
CA LEU A 198 1.59 -7.89 -13.93
C LEU A 198 1.25 -8.91 -12.84
N LEU A 199 0.19 -9.70 -13.00
CA LEU A 199 -0.15 -10.78 -12.06
C LEU A 199 0.94 -11.85 -11.97
N ILE A 200 1.54 -12.25 -13.10
CA ILE A 200 2.64 -13.22 -13.09
C ILE A 200 3.84 -12.65 -12.33
N VAL A 201 4.24 -11.40 -12.64
CA VAL A 201 5.36 -10.76 -11.95
C VAL A 201 5.07 -10.59 -10.47
N LEU A 202 3.84 -10.21 -10.08
CA LEU A 202 3.43 -10.13 -8.68
C LEU A 202 3.55 -11.49 -7.97
N LEU A 203 3.10 -12.58 -8.59
CA LEU A 203 3.24 -13.92 -8.03
C LEU A 203 4.70 -14.33 -7.84
N LEU A 204 5.58 -13.98 -8.79
CA LEU A 204 7.01 -14.22 -8.66
C LEU A 204 7.62 -13.40 -7.51
N VAL A 205 7.19 -12.15 -7.34
CA VAL A 205 7.59 -11.31 -6.21
C VAL A 205 7.11 -11.90 -4.88
N MET A 206 5.82 -12.24 -4.77
CA MET A 206 5.25 -12.83 -3.55
C MET A 206 5.93 -14.16 -3.21
N GLY A 207 6.18 -15.01 -4.21
CA GLY A 207 6.95 -16.24 -4.05
C GLY A 207 8.38 -15.97 -3.60
N GLY A 208 9.04 -14.98 -4.20
CA GLY A 208 10.36 -14.50 -3.82
C GLY A 208 10.43 -14.07 -2.35
N VAL A 209 9.53 -13.20 -1.89
CA VAL A 209 9.45 -12.77 -0.48
C VAL A 209 9.15 -13.95 0.45
N SER A 210 8.24 -14.84 0.05
CA SER A 210 7.83 -16.01 0.85
C SER A 210 8.95 -17.04 1.03
N VAL A 211 9.89 -17.09 0.10
CA VAL A 211 11.10 -17.95 0.19
C VAL A 211 12.25 -17.21 0.88
N TRP A 212 12.46 -15.94 0.55
CA TRP A 212 13.59 -15.17 1.08
C TRP A 212 13.45 -14.93 2.58
N THR A 213 12.27 -14.53 3.05
CA THR A 213 12.07 -14.14 4.46
C THR A 213 12.35 -15.26 5.46
N PRO A 214 11.86 -16.51 5.28
CA PRO A 214 12.14 -17.59 6.22
C PRO A 214 13.57 -18.12 6.10
N LEU A 215 14.20 -18.02 4.93
CA LEU A 215 15.61 -18.40 4.76
C LEU A 215 16.58 -17.45 5.46
N THR A 216 16.15 -16.21 5.70
CA THR A 216 16.98 -15.18 6.35
C THR A 216 16.69 -15.06 7.85
N HIS A 217 15.45 -15.35 8.27
CA HIS A 217 15.03 -15.19 9.67
C HIS A 217 14.45 -16.50 10.20
N ASP A 218 15.21 -17.16 11.08
CA ASP A 218 14.81 -18.42 11.70
C ASP A 218 13.49 -18.30 12.48
N ASP A 219 13.22 -17.14 13.10
CA ASP A 219 11.96 -16.90 13.81
C ASP A 219 10.75 -16.93 12.87
N ILE A 220 10.89 -16.39 11.66
CA ILE A 220 9.84 -16.40 10.65
C ILE A 220 9.66 -17.84 10.14
N ALA A 221 10.74 -18.57 9.89
CA ALA A 221 10.67 -19.98 9.51
C ALA A 221 9.99 -20.83 10.58
N GLY A 222 10.39 -20.65 11.84
CA GLY A 222 9.76 -21.27 13.00
C GLY A 222 8.27 -20.98 13.05
N ARG A 223 7.86 -19.73 12.82
CA ARG A 223 6.45 -19.34 12.85
C ARG A 223 5.62 -19.99 11.75
N TRP A 224 6.14 -20.08 10.52
CA TRP A 224 5.39 -20.59 9.37
C TRP A 224 5.42 -22.11 9.22
N PHE A 225 6.54 -22.77 9.56
CA PHE A 225 6.76 -24.17 9.22
C PHE A 225 6.70 -25.14 10.41
N THR A 226 6.61 -24.65 11.65
CA THR A 226 6.42 -25.53 12.81
C THR A 226 4.96 -25.97 12.96
N LEU A 227 4.76 -27.17 13.50
CA LEU A 227 3.43 -27.66 13.87
C LEU A 227 3.06 -27.12 15.26
N PRO A 228 1.82 -26.64 15.49
CA PRO A 228 0.66 -26.69 14.59
C PRO A 228 0.48 -25.47 13.66
N ASN A 229 1.34 -24.44 13.78
CA ASN A 229 1.19 -23.16 13.06
C ASN A 229 1.10 -23.31 11.54
N LEU A 230 1.81 -24.28 10.97
CA LEU A 230 1.71 -24.61 9.54
C LEU A 230 0.25 -24.77 9.10
N TYR A 231 -0.58 -25.48 9.85
CA TYR A 231 -1.99 -25.70 9.48
C TYR A 231 -2.83 -24.44 9.59
N TYR A 232 -2.53 -23.56 10.56
CA TYR A 232 -3.24 -22.30 10.73
C TYR A 232 -2.89 -21.29 9.63
N PHE A 233 -1.66 -21.32 9.10
CA PHE A 233 -1.18 -20.36 8.11
C PHE A 233 -1.19 -20.86 6.66
N LEU A 234 -1.28 -22.19 6.43
CA LEU A 234 -1.44 -22.79 5.10
C LEU A 234 -2.60 -22.21 4.26
N PRO A 235 -3.74 -21.76 4.83
CA PRO A 235 -4.78 -21.11 4.05
C PRO A 235 -4.30 -19.88 3.27
N VAL A 236 -3.31 -19.13 3.76
CA VAL A 236 -2.81 -17.91 3.09
C VAL A 236 -2.25 -18.20 1.69
N PRO A 237 -1.22 -19.05 1.50
CA PRO A 237 -0.70 -19.36 0.17
C PRO A 237 -1.74 -20.05 -0.73
N VAL A 238 -2.62 -20.89 -0.17
CA VAL A 238 -3.70 -21.54 -0.93
C VAL A 238 -4.68 -20.50 -1.50
N LEU A 239 -5.09 -19.52 -0.68
CA LEU A 239 -5.96 -18.44 -1.11
C LEU A 239 -5.27 -17.52 -2.12
N VAL A 240 -3.96 -17.26 -1.99
CA VAL A 240 -3.19 -16.50 -3.00
C VAL A 240 -3.26 -17.17 -4.37
N LEU A 241 -3.09 -18.49 -4.42
CA LEU A 241 -3.21 -19.25 -5.67
C LEU A 241 -4.65 -19.22 -6.21
N ALA A 242 -5.64 -19.42 -5.35
CA ALA A 242 -7.05 -19.40 -5.74
C ALA A 242 -7.47 -18.04 -6.32
N PHE A 243 -7.16 -16.95 -5.62
CA PHE A 243 -7.46 -15.58 -6.05
C PHE A 243 -6.73 -15.23 -7.35
N SER A 244 -5.48 -15.65 -7.50
CA SER A 244 -4.71 -15.47 -8.74
C SER A 244 -5.34 -16.20 -9.93
N ILE A 245 -5.77 -17.46 -9.75
CA ILE A 245 -6.45 -18.21 -10.81
C ILE A 245 -7.78 -17.55 -11.18
N TRP A 246 -8.55 -17.10 -10.19
CA TRP A 246 -9.82 -16.40 -10.43
C TRP A 246 -9.61 -15.05 -11.10
N LEU A 247 -8.57 -14.31 -10.73
CA LEU A 247 -8.21 -13.03 -11.34
C LEU A 247 -7.82 -13.23 -12.80
N TRP A 248 -6.95 -14.21 -13.07
CA TRP A 248 -6.54 -14.56 -14.42
C TRP A 248 -7.72 -14.93 -15.34
N ARG A 249 -8.70 -15.68 -14.82
CA ARG A 249 -9.93 -16.03 -15.55
C ARG A 249 -10.85 -14.82 -15.73
N SER A 250 -10.98 -13.97 -14.71
CA SER A 250 -11.86 -12.80 -14.73
C SER A 250 -11.37 -11.76 -15.73
N VAL A 251 -10.06 -11.51 -15.77
CA VAL A 251 -9.43 -10.59 -16.74
C VAL A 251 -9.66 -11.04 -18.19
N LYS A 252 -9.85 -12.35 -18.46
CA LYS A 252 -10.19 -12.85 -19.81
C LYS A 252 -11.63 -12.57 -20.24
N LYS A 253 -12.55 -12.31 -19.31
CA LYS A 253 -13.96 -12.04 -19.61
C LYS A 253 -14.21 -10.53 -19.74
N PRO A 254 -14.55 -10.00 -20.93
CA PRO A 254 -14.73 -8.55 -21.12
C PRO A 254 -15.82 -7.92 -20.25
N GLU A 255 -16.84 -8.69 -19.89
CA GLU A 255 -17.97 -8.25 -19.07
C GLU A 255 -17.63 -8.11 -17.58
N SER A 256 -16.47 -8.62 -17.16
CA SER A 256 -16.07 -8.68 -15.77
C SER A 256 -15.34 -7.40 -15.34
N HIS A 257 -16.09 -6.34 -15.08
CA HIS A 257 -15.52 -5.03 -14.72
C HIS A 257 -14.98 -4.94 -13.28
N ALA A 258 -15.81 -5.23 -12.27
CA ALA A 258 -15.42 -5.03 -10.86
C ALA A 258 -14.66 -6.21 -10.23
N ARG A 259 -14.91 -7.45 -10.70
CA ARG A 259 -14.31 -8.65 -10.08
C ARG A 259 -12.77 -8.65 -10.10
N PRO A 260 -12.08 -8.22 -11.17
CA PRO A 260 -10.62 -8.15 -11.16
C PRO A 260 -10.09 -7.28 -10.03
N PHE A 261 -10.70 -6.11 -9.80
CA PHE A 261 -10.29 -5.20 -8.73
C PHE A 261 -10.48 -5.84 -7.35
N ILE A 262 -11.64 -6.42 -7.07
CA ILE A 262 -11.92 -7.10 -5.79
C ILE A 262 -10.94 -8.25 -5.53
N LEU A 263 -10.60 -9.03 -6.56
CA LEU A 263 -9.64 -10.12 -6.43
C LEU A 263 -8.21 -9.60 -6.19
N THR A 264 -7.80 -8.49 -6.83
CA THR A 264 -6.52 -7.85 -6.55
C THR A 264 -6.47 -7.32 -5.10
N LEU A 265 -7.55 -6.72 -4.60
CA LEU A 265 -7.65 -6.31 -3.19
C LEU A 265 -7.48 -7.50 -2.24
N GLY A 266 -8.08 -8.63 -2.57
CA GLY A 266 -7.89 -9.87 -1.81
C GLY A 266 -6.44 -10.37 -1.82
N LEU A 267 -5.75 -10.30 -2.98
CA LEU A 267 -4.33 -10.65 -3.06
C LEU A 267 -3.45 -9.73 -2.20
N ILE A 268 -3.71 -8.43 -2.23
CA ILE A 268 -3.01 -7.44 -1.39
C ILE A 268 -3.25 -7.72 0.08
N PHE A 269 -4.50 -7.95 0.48
CA PHE A 269 -4.84 -8.32 1.85
C PHE A 269 -4.12 -9.58 2.30
N LEU A 270 -4.09 -10.63 1.47
CA LEU A 270 -3.39 -11.88 1.78
C LEU A 270 -1.87 -11.66 1.91
N GLY A 271 -1.26 -10.91 0.99
CA GLY A 271 0.17 -10.55 1.08
C GLY A 271 0.48 -9.76 2.35
N PHE A 272 -0.32 -8.74 2.66
CA PHE A 272 -0.20 -7.94 3.87
C PHE A 272 -0.39 -8.77 5.14
N SER A 273 -1.38 -9.68 5.16
CA SER A 273 -1.58 -10.60 6.28
C SER A 273 -0.38 -11.54 6.48
N GLY A 274 0.24 -12.00 5.39
CA GLY A 274 1.45 -12.82 5.46
C GLY A 274 2.61 -12.09 6.13
N LEU A 275 2.82 -10.81 5.77
CA LEU A 275 3.82 -9.97 6.43
C LEU A 275 3.48 -9.74 7.92
N GLY A 276 2.21 -9.45 8.23
CA GLY A 276 1.73 -9.27 9.60
C GLY A 276 1.94 -10.51 10.48
N ILE A 277 1.64 -11.70 9.96
CA ILE A 277 1.92 -12.97 10.63
C ILE A 277 3.42 -13.12 10.89
N SER A 278 4.25 -12.80 9.90
CA SER A 278 5.71 -12.94 10.02
C SER A 278 6.32 -12.06 11.11
N ILE A 279 5.83 -10.83 11.29
CA ILE A 279 6.39 -9.89 12.28
C ILE A 279 5.77 -10.03 13.67
N TRP A 280 4.56 -10.57 13.80
CA TRP A 280 3.84 -10.67 15.07
C TRP A 280 4.64 -11.45 16.14
N PRO A 281 4.67 -11.01 17.43
CA PRO A 281 4.04 -9.84 18.04
C PRO A 281 4.94 -8.59 18.09
N ASN A 282 5.96 -8.53 17.24
CA ASN A 282 6.93 -7.44 17.22
C ASN A 282 6.45 -6.31 16.31
N ILE A 283 6.75 -5.07 16.73
CA ILE A 283 6.55 -3.87 15.91
C ILE A 283 7.83 -3.50 15.18
N ILE A 284 8.99 -3.77 15.79
CA ILE A 284 10.31 -3.75 15.16
C ILE A 284 10.95 -5.13 15.44
N PRO A 285 10.94 -6.04 14.46
CA PRO A 285 11.60 -7.34 14.59
C PRO A 285 13.13 -7.23 14.71
N PRO A 286 13.79 -8.19 15.40
CA PRO A 286 13.21 -9.21 16.27
C PRO A 286 13.00 -8.71 17.72
N ASP A 287 13.58 -7.57 18.10
CA ASP A 287 13.85 -7.25 19.50
C ASP A 287 12.75 -6.45 20.21
N ILE A 288 11.94 -5.67 19.47
CA ILE A 288 10.98 -4.74 20.09
C ILE A 288 9.55 -5.23 19.88
N SER A 289 9.00 -5.80 20.94
CA SER A 289 7.59 -6.18 21.03
C SER A 289 6.66 -4.96 21.03
N LEU A 290 5.39 -5.18 20.65
CA LEU A 290 4.35 -4.15 20.74
C LEU A 290 4.22 -3.54 22.15
N TYR A 291 4.42 -4.36 23.20
CA TYR A 291 4.33 -3.90 24.59
C TYR A 291 5.54 -3.07 25.00
N ALA A 292 6.74 -3.42 24.53
CA ALA A 292 7.96 -2.67 24.82
C ALA A 292 7.98 -1.29 24.17
N ALA A 293 7.35 -1.14 23.00
CA ALA A 293 7.24 0.12 22.29
C ALA A 293 6.06 1.01 22.75
N ALA A 294 5.13 0.47 23.54
CA ALA A 294 3.88 1.14 23.88
C ALA A 294 4.09 2.41 24.71
N ALA A 295 3.29 3.44 24.41
CA ALA A 295 3.15 4.62 25.24
C ALA A 295 2.45 4.30 26.60
N PRO A 296 2.53 5.20 27.59
CA PRO A 296 1.78 5.04 28.83
C PRO A 296 0.28 4.81 28.58
N PRO A 297 -0.40 3.93 29.35
CA PRO A 297 -1.80 3.59 29.13
C PRO A 297 -2.75 4.80 29.12
N GLN A 298 -2.42 5.86 29.87
CA GLN A 298 -3.19 7.10 29.92
C GLN A 298 -3.20 7.85 28.58
N SER A 299 -2.05 7.89 27.88
CA SER A 299 -1.95 8.51 26.55
C SER A 299 -2.70 7.68 25.51
N GLN A 300 -2.52 6.35 25.54
CA GLN A 300 -3.20 5.45 24.62
C GLN A 300 -4.72 5.48 24.80
N SER A 301 -5.22 5.52 26.04
CA SER A 301 -6.66 5.57 26.30
C SER A 301 -7.28 6.90 25.88
N PHE A 302 -6.61 8.03 26.17
CA PHE A 302 -7.06 9.36 25.76
C PHE A 302 -7.21 9.46 24.23
N MET A 303 -6.16 9.08 23.48
CA MET A 303 -6.22 9.09 22.02
C MET A 303 -7.24 8.10 21.47
N LEU A 304 -7.43 6.94 22.13
CA LEU A 304 -8.32 5.88 21.63
C LEU A 304 -9.78 6.36 21.60
N VAL A 305 -10.20 7.16 22.58
CA VAL A 305 -11.55 7.76 22.58
C VAL A 305 -11.77 8.59 21.32
N GLY A 306 -10.79 9.42 20.94
CA GLY A 306 -10.85 10.19 19.69
C GLY A 306 -10.88 9.29 18.46
N ALA A 307 -10.00 8.28 18.39
CA ALA A 307 -9.94 7.34 17.27
C ALA A 307 -11.26 6.57 17.07
N LEU A 308 -11.90 6.13 18.15
CA LEU A 308 -13.17 5.39 18.10
C LEU A 308 -14.34 6.23 17.56
N ILE A 309 -14.29 7.55 17.68
CA ILE A 309 -15.31 8.47 17.14
C ILE A 309 -14.96 8.85 15.70
N ILE A 310 -13.70 9.23 15.46
CA ILE A 310 -13.28 9.79 14.18
C ILE A 310 -13.17 8.73 13.09
N ILE A 311 -12.66 7.53 13.37
CA ILE A 311 -12.50 6.48 12.37
C ILE A 311 -13.85 6.08 11.73
N PRO A 312 -14.94 5.82 12.48
CA PRO A 312 -16.25 5.55 11.88
C PRO A 312 -16.78 6.70 11.02
N ILE A 313 -16.57 7.95 11.44
CA ILE A 313 -16.97 9.13 10.65
C ILE A 313 -16.20 9.16 9.33
N ILE A 314 -14.88 8.93 9.37
CA ILE A 314 -14.03 8.83 8.19
C ILE A 314 -14.55 7.76 7.23
N LEU A 315 -14.77 6.55 7.74
CA LEU A 315 -15.28 5.45 6.93
C LEU A 315 -16.66 5.75 6.32
N ALA A 316 -17.55 6.42 7.06
CA ALA A 316 -18.88 6.76 6.56
C ALA A 316 -18.84 7.74 5.39
N TYR A 317 -18.09 8.86 5.50
CA TYR A 317 -18.01 9.81 4.40
C TYR A 317 -17.15 9.28 3.24
N THR A 318 -16.11 8.47 3.52
CA THR A 318 -15.36 7.78 2.47
C THR A 318 -16.28 6.87 1.69
N PHE A 319 -17.05 6.00 2.37
CA PHE A 319 -18.02 5.13 1.71
C PHE A 319 -19.02 5.92 0.87
N TRP A 320 -19.54 7.02 1.41
CA TRP A 320 -20.44 7.91 0.68
C TRP A 320 -19.79 8.48 -0.60
N SER A 321 -18.55 8.95 -0.53
CA SER A 321 -17.82 9.47 -1.69
C SER A 321 -17.68 8.40 -2.79
N TYR A 322 -17.22 7.19 -2.45
CA TYR A 322 -17.11 6.09 -3.43
C TYR A 322 -18.47 5.65 -3.98
N TYR A 323 -19.53 5.72 -3.16
CA TYR A 323 -20.89 5.41 -3.60
C TYR A 323 -21.40 6.43 -4.63
N VAL A 324 -21.18 7.72 -4.40
CA VAL A 324 -21.55 8.80 -5.32
C VAL A 324 -20.77 8.68 -6.64
N PHE A 325 -19.46 8.43 -6.57
CA PHE A 325 -18.58 8.33 -7.75
C PHE A 325 -18.42 6.90 -8.29
N ARG A 326 -19.39 6.01 -8.08
CA ARG A 326 -19.28 4.60 -8.49
C ARG A 326 -19.31 4.36 -10.01
N GLY A 327 -19.85 5.32 -10.78
CA GLY A 327 -19.96 5.22 -12.24
C GLY A 327 -18.63 5.05 -12.98
N LYS A 328 -18.71 4.66 -14.25
CA LYS A 328 -17.58 4.71 -15.19
C LYS A 328 -17.30 6.16 -15.57
N VAL A 329 -16.04 6.48 -15.85
CA VAL A 329 -15.63 7.81 -16.32
C VAL A 329 -15.58 7.79 -17.83
N ARG A 330 -16.36 8.66 -18.48
CA ARG A 330 -16.38 8.79 -19.93
C ARG A 330 -15.50 9.93 -20.43
N HIS A 331 -15.16 9.81 -21.69
CA HIS A 331 -14.58 10.87 -22.50
C HIS A 331 -15.40 12.17 -22.40
N GLY A 332 -14.79 13.24 -21.90
CA GLY A 332 -15.42 14.56 -21.72
C GLY A 332 -16.06 14.80 -20.35
N GLU A 333 -16.12 13.79 -19.46
CA GLU A 333 -16.54 13.97 -18.07
C GLU A 333 -15.30 14.32 -17.22
N GLY A 334 -15.28 15.55 -16.71
CA GLY A 334 -14.24 16.09 -15.82
C GLY A 334 -14.79 16.32 -14.42
N TYR A 335 -13.92 16.18 -13.42
CA TYR A 335 -14.22 16.64 -12.05
C TYR A 335 -14.18 18.17 -11.93
N HIS A 336 -13.56 18.84 -12.90
CA HIS A 336 -13.44 20.29 -13.01
C HIS A 336 -14.21 20.85 -14.20
#